data_AF-A0A9D5NDE2-F1
#
_entry.id   AF-A0A9D5NDE2-F1
#
_cell.length_a   1.000
_cell.length_b   1.000
_cell.length_c   1.000
_cell.angle_alpha   90.00
_cell.angle_beta   90.00
_cell.angle_gamma   90.00
#
_symmetry.space_group_name_H-M   'P 1'
#
loop_
_entity.id
_entity.type
_entity.pdbx_description
1 polymer ?
#
loop_
_entity_poly.entity_id
_entity_poly.type
_entity_poly.pdbx_seq_one_letter_code
_entity_poly.pdbx_strand_id
1 'polypeptide(L)'
;MPIGENKGGGTWWKVLLGVLGGFFLGVGAVAGAAAIAGTVVKTKTLLGEANAQKYLTATYQEKTILQIVQDAMGGKIKVDTLGDLNNITPMVGEYLTGVRDSLNGIGCELTNEDMYVWKISTLSNDIVGAVKDAKLIRVLSKGNVEYPDPVIKYLSYKTDKGEYVYENGKLVDLKLGQLLDDTGFIQRKVDSMTIKMLFTEGDISGSSLLTAIKDKSVKDLSKKGAFDDVEISAVLSINDSSPQILKTFRDNKTTVGQMGDTINDMKISDVIEINDSSTQILKTFKDKGTKINQMSAAIDDMKLSEVIEINDSSSKILQTLRDKETTIKGLSDTIDDLKVDEVLEIDDSSHQILKTFKDKGTKINQMSEAINDLKLGEVLELSDGDVLYKLRDDNISELKNIDEKLAIEDVFPDRTGMKFISAIPGETKINKIGKAINEMKLVKAFEDNIFTATNEVEATWKYMLAENSTELAAMDAVRKGDNDGNPFKGFGCINYTLGGDGTGADKGINGLVENMKANMQESTLNQLSSNGIITDISPDFLNADVPTIPGKYTPAAGKDKFGKLTIKELSDFIAQVYS
;
A
#
# COMPACT_ATOMS: atom_id res chain seq x y z
N MET A 1 -6.73 -51.74 -32.47
CA MET A 1 -6.05 -50.82 -31.53
C MET A 1 -5.36 -49.74 -32.34
N PRO A 2 -5.41 -48.49 -31.88
CA PRO A 2 -5.85 -47.39 -32.73
C PRO A 2 -4.73 -46.71 -33.50
N ILE A 3 -5.14 -46.20 -34.67
CA ILE A 3 -4.47 -45.21 -35.50
C ILE A 3 -4.28 -43.96 -34.65
N GLY A 4 -3.03 -43.62 -34.35
CA GLY A 4 -2.68 -42.41 -33.61
C GLY A 4 -3.03 -41.16 -34.42
N GLU A 5 -3.86 -40.32 -33.82
CA GLU A 5 -4.36 -39.07 -34.37
C GLU A 5 -3.24 -38.16 -34.89
N ASN A 6 -3.38 -37.78 -36.15
CA ASN A 6 -2.58 -36.77 -36.82
C ASN A 6 -2.98 -35.40 -36.24
N LYS A 7 -2.26 -34.92 -35.20
CA LYS A 7 -2.42 -33.56 -34.66
C LYS A 7 -1.81 -32.53 -35.62
N GLY A 8 -2.49 -32.30 -36.74
CA GLY A 8 -2.20 -31.27 -37.75
C GLY A 8 -2.63 -29.87 -37.34
N GLY A 9 -2.37 -29.45 -36.10
CA GLY A 9 -2.67 -28.10 -35.63
C GLY A 9 -1.40 -27.46 -35.07
N GLY A 10 -0.65 -26.71 -35.88
CA GLY A 10 0.65 -26.19 -35.42
C GLY A 10 1.14 -24.87 -36.00
N THR A 11 0.62 -24.37 -37.12
CA THR A 11 1.32 -23.26 -37.81
C THR A 11 0.44 -22.16 -38.41
N TRP A 12 -0.86 -22.39 -38.59
CA TRP A 12 -1.75 -21.37 -39.17
C TRP A 12 -1.91 -20.14 -38.25
N TRP A 13 -1.84 -20.31 -36.93
CA TRP A 13 -1.87 -19.20 -35.96
C TRP A 13 -0.64 -18.26 -36.10
N LYS A 14 0.50 -18.76 -36.58
CA LYS A 14 1.70 -17.94 -36.84
C LYS A 14 1.55 -17.07 -38.08
N VAL A 15 0.88 -17.60 -39.12
CA VAL A 15 0.52 -16.83 -40.33
C VAL A 15 -0.55 -15.80 -39.99
N LEU A 16 -1.54 -16.18 -39.18
CA LEU A 16 -2.55 -15.26 -38.65
C LEU A 16 -1.88 -14.14 -37.81
N LEU A 17 -0.92 -14.47 -36.94
CA LEU A 17 -0.16 -13.47 -36.17
C LEU A 17 0.81 -12.65 -37.01
N GLY A 18 1.33 -13.17 -38.12
CA GLY A 18 2.16 -12.39 -39.06
C GLY A 18 1.31 -11.36 -39.82
N VAL A 19 0.13 -11.77 -40.28
CA VAL A 19 -0.85 -10.91 -40.97
C VAL A 19 -1.45 -9.91 -39.98
N LEU A 20 -1.94 -10.35 -38.82
CA LEU A 20 -2.45 -9.48 -37.76
C LEU A 20 -1.37 -8.60 -37.15
N GLY A 21 -0.14 -9.12 -36.97
CA GLY A 21 1.02 -8.36 -36.50
C GLY A 21 1.41 -7.24 -37.47
N GLY A 22 1.39 -7.53 -38.77
CA GLY A 22 1.53 -6.50 -39.81
C GLY A 22 0.44 -5.42 -39.76
N PHE A 23 -0.80 -5.79 -39.39
CA PHE A 23 -1.92 -4.85 -39.26
C PHE A 23 -1.91 -4.02 -37.98
N PHE A 24 -1.56 -4.61 -36.83
CA PHE A 24 -1.58 -3.92 -35.53
C PHE A 24 -0.37 -2.99 -35.32
N LEU A 25 0.74 -3.25 -36.02
CA LEU A 25 1.94 -2.41 -35.95
C LEU A 25 1.82 -1.09 -36.74
N GLY A 26 0.83 -0.96 -37.63
CA GLY A 26 0.60 0.26 -38.41
C GLY A 26 -0.10 1.41 -37.67
N VAL A 27 -0.70 1.16 -36.49
CA VAL A 27 -1.52 2.18 -35.77
C VAL A 27 -1.13 2.35 -34.29
N GLY A 28 -0.14 1.62 -33.78
CA GLY A 28 0.17 1.57 -32.33
C GLY A 28 1.15 2.62 -31.79
N ALA A 29 1.00 3.91 -32.11
CA ALA A 29 1.80 4.99 -31.52
C ALA A 29 1.18 5.56 -30.23
N VAL A 30 0.90 4.73 -29.21
CA VAL A 30 0.79 5.11 -27.77
C VAL A 30 0.82 3.81 -26.96
N ALA A 31 1.86 3.53 -26.16
CA ALA A 31 1.89 2.32 -25.33
C ALA A 31 2.77 2.41 -24.07
N GLY A 32 2.47 3.36 -23.18
CA GLY A 32 2.65 3.15 -21.73
C GLY A 32 1.40 2.52 -21.07
N ALA A 33 0.25 2.55 -21.76
CA ALA A 33 -1.05 2.04 -21.29
C ALA A 33 -1.48 0.71 -21.97
N ALA A 34 -0.68 0.15 -22.88
CA ALA A 34 -1.10 -0.95 -23.75
C ALA A 34 -1.21 -2.32 -23.05
N ALA A 35 -0.54 -2.53 -21.91
CA ALA A 35 -0.71 -3.74 -21.12
C ALA A 35 -2.12 -3.83 -20.49
N ILE A 36 -2.75 -2.68 -20.22
CA ILE A 36 -4.12 -2.59 -19.70
C ILE A 36 -5.13 -2.45 -20.85
N ALA A 37 -4.78 -1.77 -21.95
CA ALA A 37 -5.69 -1.62 -23.09
C ALA A 37 -5.84 -2.92 -23.92
N GLY A 38 -4.79 -3.72 -24.07
CA GLY A 38 -4.82 -4.97 -24.86
C GLY A 38 -5.77 -6.04 -24.33
N THR A 39 -6.14 -5.96 -23.05
CA THR A 39 -7.08 -6.88 -22.39
C THR A 39 -8.53 -6.39 -22.39
N VAL A 40 -8.79 -5.08 -22.59
CA VAL A 40 -10.13 -4.48 -22.38
C VAL A 40 -10.65 -3.68 -23.58
N VAL A 41 -9.78 -3.16 -24.46
CA VAL A 41 -10.18 -2.29 -25.58
C VAL A 41 -10.38 -3.09 -26.86
N LYS A 42 -11.53 -2.88 -27.51
CA LYS A 42 -11.93 -3.53 -28.76
C LYS A 42 -11.05 -3.06 -29.92
N THR A 43 -10.73 -3.95 -30.86
CA THR A 43 -9.91 -3.64 -32.04
C THR A 43 -10.49 -2.51 -32.89
N LYS A 44 -11.82 -2.35 -32.94
CA LYS A 44 -12.49 -1.22 -33.59
C LYS A 44 -12.08 0.14 -33.04
N THR A 45 -11.99 0.25 -31.72
CA THR A 45 -11.55 1.47 -31.03
C THR A 45 -10.05 1.70 -31.22
N LEU A 46 -9.28 0.61 -31.29
CA LEU A 46 -7.82 0.63 -31.36
C LEU A 46 -7.29 1.00 -32.76
N LEU A 47 -7.98 0.58 -33.83
CA LEU A 47 -7.61 0.86 -35.21
C LEU A 47 -8.27 2.13 -35.76
N GLY A 48 -9.31 2.63 -35.09
CA GLY A 48 -10.25 3.61 -35.64
C GLY A 48 -11.28 2.93 -36.54
N GLU A 49 -12.54 3.36 -36.47
CA GLU A 49 -13.68 2.67 -37.08
C GLU A 49 -13.55 2.44 -38.60
N ALA A 50 -13.04 3.43 -39.33
CA ALA A 50 -12.83 3.33 -40.78
C ALA A 50 -11.73 2.31 -41.15
N ASN A 51 -10.64 2.25 -40.39
CA ASN A 51 -9.57 1.28 -40.63
C ASN A 51 -9.99 -0.11 -40.18
N ALA A 52 -10.63 -0.23 -39.02
CA ALA A 52 -11.10 -1.51 -38.50
C ALA A 52 -12.03 -2.23 -39.49
N GLN A 53 -12.89 -1.50 -40.20
CA GLN A 53 -13.74 -2.03 -41.27
C GLN A 53 -12.97 -2.56 -42.48
N LYS A 54 -11.84 -1.95 -42.81
CA LYS A 54 -10.97 -2.40 -43.89
C LYS A 54 -10.19 -3.66 -43.51
N TYR A 55 -9.78 -3.77 -42.24
CA TYR A 55 -8.81 -4.77 -41.80
C TYR A 55 -9.44 -6.00 -41.13
N LEU A 56 -10.61 -5.86 -40.50
CA LEU A 56 -11.27 -6.91 -39.72
C LEU A 56 -12.75 -7.00 -40.07
N THR A 57 -13.32 -8.20 -40.01
CA THR A 57 -14.79 -8.34 -40.10
C THR A 57 -15.46 -7.85 -38.82
N ALA A 58 -16.75 -7.48 -38.89
CA ALA A 58 -17.50 -6.95 -37.74
C ALA A 58 -17.40 -7.84 -36.49
N THR A 59 -17.35 -9.16 -36.67
CA THR A 59 -17.19 -10.15 -35.59
C THR A 59 -15.87 -9.98 -34.81
N TYR A 60 -14.78 -9.61 -35.48
CA TYR A 60 -13.46 -9.47 -34.86
C TYR A 60 -13.09 -8.03 -34.52
N GLN A 61 -13.81 -7.05 -35.08
CA GLN A 61 -13.76 -5.63 -34.68
C GLN A 61 -14.20 -5.40 -33.21
N GLU A 62 -15.15 -6.22 -32.74
CA GLU A 62 -15.72 -6.10 -31.40
C GLU A 62 -14.94 -6.88 -30.33
N LYS A 63 -13.87 -7.58 -30.72
CA LYS A 63 -13.01 -8.36 -29.82
C LYS A 63 -11.75 -7.58 -29.43
N THR A 64 -11.17 -7.89 -28.28
CA THR A 64 -9.85 -7.38 -27.88
C THR A 64 -8.74 -8.20 -28.56
N ILE A 65 -7.52 -7.66 -28.62
CA ILE A 65 -6.36 -8.38 -29.17
C ILE A 65 -6.14 -9.69 -28.39
N LEU A 66 -6.25 -9.65 -27.06
CA LEU A 66 -6.13 -10.84 -26.23
C LEU A 66 -7.22 -11.88 -26.56
N GLN A 67 -8.47 -11.46 -26.79
CA GLN A 67 -9.55 -12.38 -27.15
C GLN A 67 -9.33 -13.02 -28.52
N ILE A 68 -8.79 -12.27 -29.51
CA ILE A 68 -8.46 -12.82 -30.83
C ILE A 68 -7.32 -13.84 -30.71
N VAL A 69 -6.29 -13.53 -29.91
CA VAL A 69 -5.17 -14.45 -29.64
C VAL A 69 -5.65 -15.69 -28.87
N GLN A 70 -6.53 -15.52 -27.89
CA GLN A 70 -7.14 -16.64 -27.15
C GLN A 70 -8.05 -17.49 -28.03
N ASP A 71 -8.83 -16.89 -28.92
CA ASP A 71 -9.66 -17.64 -29.87
C ASP A 71 -8.79 -18.41 -30.87
N ALA A 72 -7.63 -17.86 -31.25
CA ALA A 72 -6.65 -18.55 -32.08
C ALA A 72 -5.98 -19.72 -31.34
N MET A 73 -5.50 -19.49 -30.10
CA MET A 73 -4.85 -20.51 -29.27
C MET A 73 -5.82 -21.61 -28.81
N GLY A 74 -7.08 -21.25 -28.56
CA GLY A 74 -8.15 -22.17 -28.18
C GLY A 74 -8.74 -22.96 -29.35
N GLY A 75 -8.24 -22.76 -30.57
CA GLY A 75 -8.71 -23.46 -31.77
C GLY A 75 -10.13 -23.09 -32.22
N LYS A 76 -10.67 -21.96 -31.73
CA LYS A 76 -11.97 -21.42 -32.17
C LYS A 76 -11.86 -20.71 -33.50
N ILE A 77 -10.72 -20.08 -33.75
CA ILE A 77 -10.32 -19.72 -35.11
C ILE A 77 -9.69 -20.97 -35.70
N LYS A 78 -10.16 -21.42 -36.86
CA LYS A 78 -9.48 -22.40 -37.70
C LYS A 78 -9.36 -21.77 -39.06
N VAL A 79 -8.13 -21.64 -39.55
CA VAL A 79 -7.89 -21.12 -40.90
C VAL A 79 -7.33 -22.25 -41.74
N ASP A 80 -8.25 -23.02 -42.31
CA ASP A 80 -7.90 -24.11 -43.23
C ASP A 80 -8.03 -23.65 -44.67
N THR A 81 -8.96 -22.74 -44.95
CA THR A 81 -9.26 -22.19 -46.28
C THR A 81 -9.08 -20.68 -46.38
N LEU A 82 -9.02 -20.15 -47.60
CA LEU A 82 -9.02 -18.71 -47.85
C LEU A 82 -10.33 -18.04 -47.40
N GLY A 83 -11.46 -18.76 -47.46
CA GLY A 83 -12.75 -18.31 -46.92
C GLY A 83 -12.71 -18.14 -45.41
N ASP A 84 -12.05 -19.05 -44.69
CA ASP A 84 -11.85 -18.92 -43.25
C ASP A 84 -11.01 -17.68 -42.90
N LEU A 85 -10.00 -17.35 -43.72
CA LEU A 85 -9.19 -16.15 -43.55
C LEU A 85 -9.99 -14.88 -43.89
N ASN A 86 -10.83 -14.93 -44.92
CA ASN A 86 -11.73 -13.83 -45.30
C ASN A 86 -12.77 -13.50 -44.21
N ASN A 87 -13.21 -14.51 -43.44
CA ASN A 87 -14.06 -14.32 -42.27
C ASN A 87 -13.39 -13.55 -41.13
N ILE A 88 -12.06 -13.40 -41.17
CA ILE A 88 -11.27 -12.63 -40.20
C ILE A 88 -10.91 -11.27 -40.78
N THR A 89 -10.47 -11.21 -42.04
CA THR A 89 -10.08 -9.98 -42.73
C THR A 89 -10.65 -9.88 -44.15
N PRO A 90 -11.46 -8.83 -44.45
CA PRO A 90 -12.14 -8.71 -45.75
C PRO A 90 -11.19 -8.40 -46.91
N MET A 91 -9.94 -8.01 -46.64
CA MET A 91 -8.94 -7.80 -47.68
C MET A 91 -8.55 -9.05 -48.44
N VAL A 92 -8.76 -10.25 -47.86
CA VAL A 92 -8.58 -11.50 -48.62
C VAL A 92 -9.46 -11.45 -49.87
N GLY A 93 -10.71 -11.00 -49.76
CA GLY A 93 -11.59 -10.82 -50.91
C GLY A 93 -11.05 -9.84 -51.95
N GLU A 94 -10.46 -8.70 -51.54
CA GLU A 94 -9.87 -7.73 -52.47
C GLU A 94 -8.65 -8.31 -53.21
N TYR A 95 -7.76 -8.99 -52.50
CA TYR A 95 -6.59 -9.63 -53.11
C TYR A 95 -7.00 -10.81 -54.01
N LEU A 96 -7.97 -11.61 -53.59
CA LEU A 96 -8.50 -12.70 -54.42
C LEU A 96 -9.19 -12.16 -55.67
N THR A 97 -9.82 -10.99 -55.60
CA THR A 97 -10.36 -10.33 -56.80
C THR A 97 -9.24 -9.99 -57.78
N GLY A 98 -8.08 -9.48 -57.32
CA GLY A 98 -6.93 -9.22 -58.19
C GLY A 98 -6.29 -10.50 -58.76
N VAL A 99 -6.17 -11.55 -57.95
CA VAL A 99 -5.69 -12.87 -58.40
C VAL A 99 -6.66 -13.47 -59.39
N ARG A 100 -7.97 -13.44 -59.10
CA ARG A 100 -9.05 -13.87 -59.99
C ARG A 100 -8.99 -13.11 -61.30
N ASP A 101 -8.89 -11.79 -61.29
CA ASP A 101 -8.86 -10.99 -62.52
C ASP A 101 -7.61 -11.32 -63.37
N SER A 102 -6.49 -11.61 -62.72
CA SER A 102 -5.28 -12.10 -63.39
C SER A 102 -5.46 -13.51 -63.97
N LEU A 103 -6.09 -14.42 -63.22
CA LEU A 103 -6.38 -15.79 -63.64
C LEU A 103 -7.44 -15.84 -64.76
N ASN A 104 -8.50 -15.04 -64.65
CA ASN A 104 -9.52 -14.83 -65.69
C ASN A 104 -8.90 -14.17 -66.93
N GLY A 105 -7.96 -13.26 -66.73
CA GLY A 105 -7.14 -12.66 -67.79
C GLY A 105 -6.36 -13.70 -68.61
N ILE A 106 -5.95 -14.82 -68.01
CA ILE A 106 -5.32 -15.97 -68.69
C ILE A 106 -6.29 -17.10 -69.05
N GLY A 107 -7.60 -16.92 -68.81
CA GLY A 107 -8.67 -17.82 -69.26
C GLY A 107 -9.13 -18.86 -68.25
N CYS A 108 -8.74 -18.74 -66.97
CA CYS A 108 -9.39 -19.48 -65.90
C CYS A 108 -10.75 -18.83 -65.63
N GLU A 109 -11.89 -19.49 -65.84
CA GLU A 109 -13.17 -18.91 -65.40
C GLU A 109 -13.36 -19.19 -63.90
N LEU A 110 -12.71 -18.40 -63.05
CA LEU A 110 -12.82 -18.53 -61.60
C LEU A 110 -13.72 -17.45 -61.01
N THR A 111 -14.52 -17.84 -60.02
CA THR A 111 -15.23 -16.94 -59.13
C THR A 111 -14.48 -16.79 -57.79
N ASN A 112 -14.79 -15.76 -57.01
CA ASN A 112 -14.20 -15.61 -55.68
C ASN A 112 -14.66 -16.76 -54.76
N GLU A 113 -15.87 -17.26 -54.97
CA GLU A 113 -16.45 -18.42 -54.29
C GLU A 113 -15.62 -19.70 -54.52
N ASP A 114 -15.15 -19.90 -55.76
CA ASP A 114 -14.27 -21.05 -56.09
C ASP A 114 -12.92 -20.95 -55.37
N MET A 115 -12.42 -19.74 -55.16
CA MET A 115 -11.14 -19.51 -54.50
C MET A 115 -11.24 -19.57 -52.97
N TYR A 116 -12.40 -19.24 -52.39
CA TYR A 116 -12.59 -19.28 -50.93
C TYR A 116 -12.51 -20.70 -50.36
N VAL A 117 -12.79 -21.74 -51.16
CA VAL A 117 -12.66 -23.14 -50.71
C VAL A 117 -11.23 -23.69 -50.80
N TRP A 118 -10.29 -22.95 -51.39
CA TRP A 118 -8.90 -23.40 -51.50
C TRP A 118 -8.24 -23.45 -50.13
N LYS A 119 -7.59 -24.58 -49.85
CA LYS A 119 -6.89 -24.74 -48.58
C LYS A 119 -5.57 -24.01 -48.64
N ILE A 120 -5.22 -23.31 -47.57
CA ILE A 120 -3.93 -22.58 -47.51
C ILE A 120 -2.75 -23.54 -47.70
N SER A 121 -2.87 -24.77 -47.18
CA SER A 121 -1.84 -25.81 -47.30
C SER A 121 -1.69 -26.39 -48.70
N THR A 122 -2.72 -26.31 -49.53
CA THR A 122 -2.70 -26.78 -50.93
C THR A 122 -2.81 -25.65 -51.93
N LEU A 123 -2.76 -24.39 -51.49
CA LEU A 123 -3.00 -23.22 -52.33
C LEU A 123 -2.14 -23.21 -53.59
N SER A 124 -0.87 -23.61 -53.48
CA SER A 124 0.00 -23.76 -54.65
C SER A 124 -0.50 -24.84 -55.61
N ASN A 125 -0.99 -25.97 -55.12
CA ASN A 125 -1.53 -27.05 -55.95
C ASN A 125 -2.88 -26.66 -56.56
N ASP A 126 -3.70 -25.90 -55.84
CA ASP A 126 -5.02 -25.45 -56.29
C ASP A 126 -4.88 -24.36 -57.37
N ILE A 127 -3.96 -23.40 -57.20
CA ILE A 127 -3.59 -22.44 -58.25
C ILE A 127 -3.00 -23.15 -59.46
N VAL A 128 -2.09 -24.11 -59.25
CA VAL A 128 -1.50 -24.90 -60.35
C VAL A 128 -2.56 -25.74 -61.06
N GLY A 129 -3.52 -26.31 -60.34
CA GLY A 129 -4.67 -27.03 -60.88
C GLY A 129 -5.53 -26.13 -61.77
N ALA A 130 -5.97 -25.00 -61.24
CA ALA A 130 -6.78 -24.04 -61.98
C ALA A 130 -6.07 -23.49 -63.23
N VAL A 131 -4.78 -23.19 -63.12
CA VAL A 131 -3.95 -22.76 -64.26
C VAL A 131 -3.74 -23.90 -65.27
N LYS A 132 -3.60 -25.15 -64.83
CA LYS A 132 -3.50 -26.32 -65.73
C LYS A 132 -4.78 -26.51 -66.53
N ASP A 133 -5.94 -26.41 -65.88
CA ASP A 133 -7.25 -26.55 -66.52
C ASP A 133 -7.50 -25.42 -67.53
N ALA A 134 -7.13 -24.19 -67.19
CA ALA A 134 -7.25 -23.03 -68.08
C ALA A 134 -6.24 -23.01 -69.24
N LYS A 135 -4.98 -23.41 -68.99
CA LYS A 135 -3.95 -23.49 -70.05
C LYS A 135 -4.24 -24.61 -71.04
N LEU A 136 -4.84 -25.72 -70.61
CA LEU A 136 -5.27 -26.77 -71.55
C LEU A 136 -6.35 -26.23 -72.51
N ILE A 137 -7.29 -25.42 -72.02
CA ILE A 137 -8.37 -24.85 -72.85
C ILE A 137 -7.89 -23.69 -73.73
N ARG A 138 -6.98 -22.81 -73.26
CA ARG A 138 -6.55 -21.62 -74.01
C ARG A 138 -5.37 -21.83 -74.96
N VAL A 139 -4.42 -22.71 -74.62
CA VAL A 139 -3.38 -23.15 -75.58
C VAL A 139 -4.05 -23.88 -76.77
N LEU A 140 -5.20 -24.53 -76.54
CA LEU A 140 -6.01 -25.13 -77.59
C LEU A 140 -6.97 -24.16 -78.32
N SER A 141 -7.34 -23.00 -77.75
CA SER A 141 -8.36 -22.12 -78.34
C SER A 141 -7.90 -20.75 -78.86
N LYS A 142 -6.71 -20.22 -78.51
CA LYS A 142 -6.20 -18.96 -79.10
C LYS A 142 -4.70 -19.02 -79.38
N GLY A 143 -4.35 -19.45 -80.60
CA GLY A 143 -2.98 -19.48 -81.14
C GLY A 143 -2.33 -18.12 -81.44
N ASN A 144 -2.65 -17.05 -80.70
CA ASN A 144 -2.03 -15.73 -80.82
C ASN A 144 -1.86 -15.11 -79.42
N VAL A 145 -0.68 -15.27 -78.82
CA VAL A 145 -0.25 -14.46 -77.68
C VAL A 145 0.90 -13.60 -78.16
N GLU A 146 0.66 -12.29 -78.25
CA GLU A 146 1.53 -11.31 -78.94
C GLU A 146 2.75 -10.90 -78.10
N TYR A 147 2.77 -11.23 -76.80
CA TYR A 147 3.94 -11.15 -75.93
C TYR A 147 3.87 -12.30 -74.91
N PRO A 148 4.88 -13.20 -74.84
CA PRO A 148 4.82 -14.27 -73.86
C PRO A 148 4.93 -13.68 -72.47
N ASP A 149 3.87 -13.85 -71.68
CA ASP A 149 3.88 -13.75 -70.24
C ASP A 149 5.21 -14.33 -69.66
N PRO A 150 5.85 -13.68 -68.67
CA PRO A 150 7.14 -14.13 -68.11
C PRO A 150 7.16 -15.60 -67.70
N VAL A 151 6.04 -16.11 -67.19
CA VAL A 151 5.84 -17.52 -66.83
C VAL A 151 5.86 -18.39 -68.08
N ILE A 152 5.20 -17.96 -69.17
CA ILE A 152 5.23 -18.68 -70.46
C ILE A 152 6.65 -18.69 -71.03
N LYS A 153 7.38 -17.57 -70.97
CA LYS A 153 8.78 -17.49 -71.44
C LYS A 153 9.71 -18.45 -70.68
N TYR A 154 9.54 -18.59 -69.36
CA TYR A 154 10.36 -19.50 -68.55
C TYR A 154 9.99 -20.99 -68.74
N LEU A 155 8.70 -21.27 -68.98
CA LEU A 155 8.20 -22.62 -69.27
C LEU A 155 8.46 -23.05 -70.73
N SER A 156 8.81 -22.12 -71.62
CA SER A 156 9.20 -22.40 -73.00
C SER A 156 10.51 -23.18 -73.05
N TYR A 157 10.56 -24.27 -73.82
CA TYR A 157 11.76 -25.11 -73.96
C TYR A 157 12.84 -24.42 -74.81
N LYS A 158 14.10 -24.67 -74.47
CA LYS A 158 15.29 -24.21 -75.19
C LYS A 158 15.69 -25.34 -76.15
N THR A 159 15.71 -25.11 -77.46
CA THR A 159 16.16 -26.13 -78.43
C THR A 159 17.59 -26.61 -78.13
N ASP A 160 18.02 -27.73 -78.73
CA ASP A 160 19.35 -28.33 -78.55
C ASP A 160 20.54 -27.36 -78.83
N LYS A 161 20.26 -26.21 -79.45
CA LYS A 161 21.23 -25.15 -79.75
C LYS A 161 21.17 -23.94 -78.83
N GLY A 162 20.24 -23.90 -77.88
CA GLY A 162 20.18 -22.83 -76.90
C GLY A 162 19.32 -21.61 -77.26
N GLU A 163 18.58 -21.64 -78.36
CA GLU A 163 17.81 -20.47 -78.83
C GLU A 163 16.30 -20.69 -78.69
N TYR A 164 15.60 -19.63 -78.29
CA TYR A 164 14.14 -19.54 -78.33
C TYR A 164 13.71 -19.26 -79.77
N VAL A 165 12.86 -20.10 -80.34
CA VAL A 165 12.35 -19.88 -81.70
C VAL A 165 11.15 -18.94 -81.63
N TYR A 166 11.42 -17.66 -81.90
CA TYR A 166 10.41 -16.64 -82.14
C TYR A 166 10.38 -16.34 -83.65
N GLU A 167 9.27 -16.64 -84.33
CA GLU A 167 9.03 -16.12 -85.68
C GLU A 167 7.89 -15.11 -85.62
N ASN A 168 8.11 -13.91 -86.18
CA ASN A 168 7.13 -12.82 -86.23
C ASN A 168 6.48 -12.48 -84.87
N GLY A 169 7.27 -12.49 -83.79
CA GLY A 169 6.79 -12.18 -82.43
C GLY A 169 5.96 -13.28 -81.76
N LYS A 170 5.82 -14.45 -82.41
CA LYS A 170 5.10 -15.61 -81.85
C LYS A 170 6.06 -16.75 -81.56
N LEU A 171 5.75 -17.52 -80.52
CA LEU A 171 6.48 -18.73 -80.16
C LEU A 171 6.03 -19.85 -81.12
N VAL A 172 6.90 -20.34 -82.00
CA VAL A 172 6.47 -21.15 -83.16
C VAL A 172 6.67 -22.66 -83.00
N ASP A 173 7.47 -23.13 -82.03
CA ASP A 173 7.68 -24.56 -81.86
C ASP A 173 7.74 -24.98 -80.38
N LEU A 174 6.57 -25.32 -79.84
CA LEU A 174 6.42 -26.05 -78.58
C LEU A 174 6.03 -27.48 -78.93
N LYS A 175 6.99 -28.42 -78.95
CA LYS A 175 6.69 -29.84 -79.11
C LYS A 175 5.90 -30.35 -77.90
N LEU A 176 4.58 -30.26 -78.03
CA LEU A 176 3.56 -30.54 -77.00
C LEU A 176 3.70 -31.95 -76.38
N GLY A 177 4.19 -32.92 -77.15
CA GLY A 177 4.34 -34.32 -76.73
C GLY A 177 5.32 -34.55 -75.56
N GLN A 178 6.34 -33.70 -75.38
CA GLN A 178 7.29 -33.86 -74.27
C GLN A 178 6.86 -33.17 -72.97
N LEU A 179 5.89 -32.24 -73.05
CA LEU A 179 5.29 -31.57 -71.88
C LEU A 179 4.18 -32.39 -71.23
N LEU A 180 3.52 -33.27 -72.00
CA LEU A 180 2.41 -34.11 -71.53
C LEU A 180 2.89 -35.44 -70.91
N ASP A 181 4.03 -35.99 -71.33
CA ASP A 181 4.51 -37.32 -70.90
C ASP A 181 5.39 -37.31 -69.63
N ASP A 182 5.97 -36.16 -69.24
CA ASP A 182 6.78 -36.04 -68.01
C ASP A 182 6.17 -34.99 -67.07
N THR A 183 5.16 -35.40 -66.32
CA THR A 183 4.57 -34.60 -65.22
C THR A 183 5.63 -34.12 -64.22
N GLY A 184 6.75 -34.84 -64.09
CA GLY A 184 7.89 -34.42 -63.31
C GLY A 184 8.64 -33.23 -63.92
N PHE A 185 8.68 -33.06 -65.25
CA PHE A 185 9.36 -31.94 -65.90
C PHE A 185 8.71 -30.60 -65.58
N ILE A 186 7.38 -30.50 -65.75
CA ILE A 186 6.63 -29.27 -65.43
C ILE A 186 6.79 -28.95 -63.94
N GLN A 187 6.64 -29.95 -63.06
CA GLN A 187 6.79 -29.76 -61.63
C GLN A 187 8.21 -29.27 -61.27
N ARG A 188 9.27 -29.88 -61.81
CA ARG A 188 10.66 -29.46 -61.59
C ARG A 188 10.90 -28.01 -62.05
N LYS A 189 10.30 -27.61 -63.17
CA LYS A 189 10.40 -26.23 -63.67
C LYS A 189 9.67 -25.24 -62.77
N VAL A 190 8.43 -25.53 -62.37
CA VAL A 190 7.66 -24.69 -61.43
C VAL A 190 8.37 -24.59 -60.09
N ASP A 191 8.83 -25.70 -59.53
CA ASP A 191 9.58 -25.76 -58.27
C ASP A 191 10.84 -24.87 -58.28
N SER A 192 11.52 -24.79 -59.42
CA SER A 192 12.73 -23.98 -59.62
C SER A 192 12.45 -22.50 -59.91
N MET A 193 11.22 -22.13 -60.22
CA MET A 193 10.86 -20.77 -60.62
C MET A 193 10.96 -19.85 -59.39
N THR A 194 11.73 -18.78 -59.49
CA THR A 194 11.86 -17.77 -58.43
C THR A 194 10.77 -16.71 -58.54
N ILE A 195 10.41 -16.05 -57.44
CA ILE A 195 9.42 -14.96 -57.44
C ILE A 195 9.75 -13.90 -58.50
N LYS A 196 11.01 -13.52 -58.67
CA LYS A 196 11.39 -12.53 -59.69
C LYS A 196 11.09 -12.92 -61.14
N MET A 197 10.89 -14.21 -61.41
CA MET A 197 10.55 -14.72 -62.74
C MET A 197 9.04 -14.67 -63.02
N LEU A 198 8.21 -14.47 -61.98
CA LEU A 198 6.75 -14.35 -62.11
C LEU A 198 6.31 -12.93 -62.52
N PHE A 199 7.19 -11.94 -62.37
CA PHE A 199 6.90 -10.53 -62.59
C PHE A 199 7.82 -9.95 -63.67
N THR A 200 7.38 -8.90 -64.35
CA THR A 200 8.22 -8.12 -65.27
C THR A 200 9.19 -7.23 -64.46
N GLU A 201 10.34 -6.86 -65.06
CA GLU A 201 11.29 -5.95 -64.44
C GLU A 201 10.61 -4.60 -64.14
N GLY A 202 10.45 -4.27 -62.85
CA GLY A 202 9.76 -3.07 -62.37
C GLY A 202 8.64 -3.38 -61.37
N ASP A 203 7.84 -4.42 -61.61
CA ASP A 203 6.64 -4.74 -60.81
C ASP A 203 6.97 -5.18 -59.37
N ILE A 204 8.14 -5.77 -59.16
CA ILE A 204 8.60 -6.23 -57.83
C ILE A 204 8.99 -5.04 -56.93
N SER A 205 9.45 -3.94 -57.54
CA SER A 205 10.03 -2.80 -56.81
C SER A 205 9.01 -2.03 -55.95
N GLY A 206 7.71 -2.17 -56.25
CA GLY A 206 6.63 -1.57 -55.47
C GLY A 206 6.27 -2.31 -54.18
N SER A 207 6.81 -3.51 -53.94
CA SER A 207 6.53 -4.32 -52.75
C SER A 207 7.81 -4.73 -52.04
N SER A 208 8.00 -4.24 -50.82
CA SER A 208 9.11 -4.59 -49.94
C SER A 208 9.14 -6.10 -49.66
N LEU A 209 7.97 -6.72 -49.46
CA LEU A 209 7.87 -8.17 -49.28
C LEU A 209 8.33 -8.92 -50.52
N LEU A 210 7.81 -8.59 -51.72
CA LEU A 210 8.20 -9.28 -52.96
C LEU A 210 9.68 -9.09 -53.26
N THR A 211 10.23 -7.90 -52.96
CA THR A 211 11.66 -7.64 -53.08
C THR A 211 12.48 -8.51 -52.13
N ALA A 212 12.04 -8.67 -50.87
CA ALA A 212 12.71 -9.49 -49.87
C ALA A 212 12.69 -10.99 -50.20
N ILE A 213 11.69 -11.47 -50.93
CA ILE A 213 11.57 -12.88 -51.33
C ILE A 213 11.87 -13.14 -52.81
N LYS A 214 12.34 -12.15 -53.56
CA LYS A 214 12.42 -12.20 -55.04
C LYS A 214 13.26 -13.38 -55.57
N ASP A 215 14.27 -13.80 -54.81
CA ASP A 215 15.18 -14.87 -55.18
C ASP A 215 14.76 -16.25 -54.65
N LYS A 216 13.69 -16.34 -53.83
CA LYS A 216 13.15 -17.61 -53.35
C LYS A 216 12.37 -18.31 -54.45
N SER A 217 12.59 -19.62 -54.57
CA SER A 217 11.83 -20.45 -55.52
C SER A 217 10.44 -20.81 -54.99
N VAL A 218 9.51 -21.20 -55.87
CA VAL A 218 8.19 -21.73 -55.48
C VAL A 218 8.35 -22.91 -54.52
N LYS A 219 9.33 -23.78 -54.76
CA LYS A 219 9.65 -24.90 -53.86
C LYS A 219 10.23 -24.44 -52.52
N ASP A 220 10.97 -23.35 -52.47
CA ASP A 220 11.45 -22.81 -51.20
C ASP A 220 10.30 -22.18 -50.40
N LEU A 221 9.37 -21.50 -51.07
CA LEU A 221 8.19 -20.89 -50.47
C LEU A 221 7.17 -21.92 -49.95
N SER A 222 7.16 -23.13 -50.52
CA SER A 222 6.31 -24.21 -50.02
C SER A 222 6.86 -24.90 -48.77
N LYS A 223 8.11 -24.63 -48.38
CA LYS A 223 8.70 -25.20 -47.16
C LYS A 223 8.21 -24.46 -45.91
N LYS A 224 8.10 -25.20 -44.81
CA LYS A 224 7.92 -24.60 -43.48
C LYS A 224 9.15 -23.75 -43.15
N GLY A 225 8.93 -22.52 -42.69
CA GLY A 225 10.02 -21.58 -42.38
C GLY A 225 10.60 -20.88 -43.61
N ALA A 226 9.87 -20.86 -44.74
CA ALA A 226 10.32 -20.21 -45.97
C ALA A 226 10.72 -18.73 -45.81
N PHE A 227 10.25 -18.07 -44.75
CA PHE A 227 10.51 -16.67 -44.43
C PHE A 227 11.45 -16.49 -43.24
N ASP A 228 11.95 -17.56 -42.63
CA ASP A 228 12.71 -17.48 -41.37
C ASP A 228 14.01 -16.68 -41.51
N ASP A 229 14.55 -16.59 -42.73
CA ASP A 229 15.74 -15.83 -43.13
C ASP A 229 15.43 -14.42 -43.64
N VAL A 230 14.16 -14.03 -43.72
CA VAL A 230 13.76 -12.69 -44.18
C VAL A 230 13.92 -11.69 -43.03
N GLU A 231 14.73 -10.64 -43.24
CA GLU A 231 14.88 -9.54 -42.28
C GLU A 231 13.59 -8.73 -42.14
N ILE A 232 13.20 -8.40 -40.91
CA ILE A 232 11.98 -7.63 -40.63
C ILE A 232 12.05 -6.24 -41.28
N SER A 233 13.23 -5.60 -41.27
CA SER A 233 13.48 -4.30 -41.93
C SER A 233 13.44 -4.34 -43.45
N ALA A 234 13.54 -5.53 -44.07
CA ALA A 234 13.39 -5.66 -45.51
C ALA A 234 11.91 -5.66 -45.94
N VAL A 235 10.99 -5.97 -45.01
CA VAL A 235 9.55 -6.06 -45.28
C VAL A 235 8.80 -4.84 -44.76
N LEU A 236 9.25 -4.26 -43.64
CA LEU A 236 8.67 -3.07 -43.02
C LEU A 236 9.53 -1.84 -43.29
N SER A 237 8.89 -0.72 -43.61
CA SER A 237 9.58 0.57 -43.71
C SER A 237 9.88 1.11 -42.31
N ILE A 238 11.08 0.80 -41.79
CA ILE A 238 11.52 1.22 -40.45
C ILE A 238 12.48 2.41 -40.55
N ASN A 239 12.08 3.54 -39.98
CA ASN A 239 12.84 4.78 -39.93
C ASN A 239 13.02 5.25 -38.47
N ASP A 240 13.65 6.40 -38.26
CA ASP A 240 13.98 6.88 -36.91
C ASP A 240 12.75 7.32 -36.10
N SER A 241 11.63 7.60 -36.78
CA SER A 241 10.32 7.85 -36.16
C SER A 241 9.55 6.57 -35.82
N SER A 242 10.07 5.39 -36.17
CA SER A 242 9.43 4.12 -35.87
C SER A 242 9.56 3.79 -34.37
N PRO A 243 8.64 2.98 -33.81
CA PRO A 243 8.74 2.49 -32.44
C PRO A 243 10.11 1.87 -32.14
N GLN A 244 10.59 2.05 -30.90
CA GLN A 244 11.93 1.61 -30.48
C GLN A 244 12.18 0.12 -30.74
N ILE A 245 11.20 -0.75 -30.47
CA ILE A 245 11.30 -2.19 -30.78
C ILE A 245 11.57 -2.49 -32.27
N LEU A 246 10.97 -1.73 -33.20
CA LEU A 246 11.21 -1.93 -34.64
C LEU A 246 12.59 -1.43 -35.04
N LYS A 247 13.03 -0.30 -34.47
CA LYS A 247 14.40 0.18 -34.65
C LYS A 247 15.40 -0.86 -34.16
N THR A 248 15.16 -1.50 -33.02
CA THR A 248 15.97 -2.62 -32.53
C THR A 248 15.98 -3.80 -33.50
N PHE A 249 14.83 -4.23 -34.04
CA PHE A 249 14.81 -5.30 -35.05
C PHE A 249 15.62 -4.93 -36.30
N ARG A 250 15.52 -3.69 -36.77
CA ARG A 250 16.32 -3.17 -37.90
C ARG A 250 17.80 -3.18 -37.57
N ASP A 251 18.17 -2.61 -36.43
CA ASP A 251 19.56 -2.43 -36.02
C ASP A 251 20.25 -3.77 -35.74
N ASN A 252 19.50 -4.76 -35.23
CA ASN A 252 19.96 -6.14 -35.02
C ASN A 252 19.84 -7.03 -36.26
N LYS A 253 19.28 -6.53 -37.38
CA LYS A 253 18.96 -7.31 -38.58
C LYS A 253 18.15 -8.58 -38.27
N THR A 254 17.20 -8.46 -37.36
CA THR A 254 16.39 -9.58 -36.90
C THR A 254 15.57 -10.15 -38.06
N THR A 255 15.70 -11.46 -38.28
CA THR A 255 14.87 -12.18 -39.23
C THR A 255 13.56 -12.64 -38.61
N VAL A 256 12.56 -12.96 -39.43
CA VAL A 256 11.26 -13.47 -38.95
C VAL A 256 11.43 -14.72 -38.07
N GLY A 257 12.36 -15.61 -38.42
CA GLY A 257 12.62 -16.84 -37.66
C GLY A 257 13.27 -16.59 -36.29
N GLN A 258 14.04 -15.50 -36.16
CA GLN A 258 14.78 -15.13 -34.94
C GLN A 258 14.01 -14.18 -34.02
N MET A 259 12.80 -13.75 -34.40
CA MET A 259 12.06 -12.71 -33.70
C MET A 259 11.79 -13.06 -32.22
N GLY A 260 11.40 -14.31 -31.94
CA GLY A 260 11.12 -14.77 -30.57
C GLY A 260 12.36 -14.74 -29.68
N ASP A 261 13.49 -15.24 -30.19
CA ASP A 261 14.76 -15.26 -29.46
C ASP A 261 15.26 -13.83 -29.22
N THR A 262 15.15 -12.96 -30.23
CA THR A 262 15.52 -11.55 -30.11
C THR A 262 14.68 -10.86 -29.03
N ILE A 263 13.35 -11.04 -29.02
CA ILE A 263 12.47 -10.46 -28.00
C ILE A 263 12.86 -10.93 -26.60
N ASN A 264 13.16 -12.23 -26.43
CA ASN A 264 13.55 -12.77 -25.12
C ASN A 264 14.87 -12.19 -24.60
N ASP A 265 15.76 -11.77 -25.50
CA ASP A 265 17.07 -11.20 -25.17
C ASP A 265 17.11 -9.67 -25.15
N MET A 266 16.02 -8.99 -25.55
CA MET A 266 15.93 -7.54 -25.53
C MET A 266 16.02 -6.96 -24.11
N LYS A 267 16.70 -5.82 -24.00
CA LYS A 267 16.64 -4.94 -22.84
C LYS A 267 15.37 -4.10 -22.89
N ILE A 268 14.94 -3.57 -21.75
CA ILE A 268 13.78 -2.65 -21.71
C ILE A 268 13.97 -1.42 -22.61
N SER A 269 15.20 -0.88 -22.66
CA SER A 269 15.58 0.22 -23.54
C SER A 269 15.51 -0.10 -25.04
N ASP A 270 15.47 -1.38 -25.39
CA ASP A 270 15.36 -1.83 -26.77
C ASP A 270 13.89 -1.88 -27.23
N VAL A 271 12.95 -1.88 -26.28
CA VAL A 271 11.50 -1.97 -26.55
C VAL A 271 10.84 -0.59 -26.51
N ILE A 272 11.23 0.24 -25.54
CA ILE A 272 10.65 1.56 -25.30
C ILE A 272 11.74 2.63 -25.25
N GLU A 273 11.39 3.83 -25.67
CA GLU A 273 12.28 4.98 -25.54
C GLU A 273 12.31 5.44 -24.08
N ILE A 274 13.51 5.52 -23.51
CA ILE A 274 13.74 5.95 -22.13
C ILE A 274 14.63 7.19 -22.15
N ASN A 275 14.04 8.30 -21.73
CA ASN A 275 14.63 9.64 -21.70
C ASN A 275 14.54 10.26 -20.29
N ASP A 276 14.96 11.51 -20.15
CA ASP A 276 15.04 12.19 -18.85
C ASP A 276 13.66 12.40 -18.19
N SER A 277 12.57 12.36 -18.96
CA SER A 277 11.20 12.44 -18.44
C SER A 277 10.62 11.09 -18.00
N SER A 278 11.32 9.98 -18.28
CA SER A 278 10.89 8.65 -17.87
C SER A 278 10.94 8.48 -16.35
N THR A 279 10.13 7.57 -15.81
CA THR A 279 10.13 7.24 -14.38
C THR A 279 11.48 6.67 -13.95
N GLN A 280 11.82 6.84 -12.67
CA GLN A 280 13.09 6.39 -12.11
C GLN A 280 13.35 4.90 -12.34
N ILE A 281 12.34 4.05 -12.12
CA ILE A 281 12.45 2.60 -12.38
C ILE A 281 12.84 2.26 -13.83
N LEU A 282 12.33 3.00 -14.83
CA LEU A 282 12.68 2.77 -16.24
C LEU A 282 14.12 3.19 -16.52
N LYS A 283 14.57 4.32 -15.95
CA LYS A 283 15.96 4.75 -16.03
C LYS A 283 16.88 3.70 -15.41
N THR A 284 16.53 3.17 -14.24
CA THR A 284 17.27 2.07 -13.61
C THR A 284 17.32 0.83 -14.47
N PHE A 285 16.21 0.40 -15.09
CA PHE A 285 16.22 -0.74 -16.01
C PHE A 285 17.18 -0.52 -17.20
N LYS A 286 17.21 0.70 -17.74
CA LYS A 286 18.13 1.09 -18.81
C LYS A 286 19.58 1.03 -18.32
N ASP A 287 19.88 1.65 -17.19
CA ASP A 287 21.24 1.77 -16.64
C ASP A 287 21.82 0.39 -16.26
N LYS A 288 20.99 -0.48 -15.69
CA LYS A 288 21.37 -1.88 -15.39
C LYS A 288 21.36 -2.79 -16.62
N GLY A 289 20.84 -2.33 -17.77
CA GLY A 289 20.69 -3.14 -18.98
C GLY A 289 19.79 -4.36 -18.78
N THR A 290 18.71 -4.20 -18.02
CA THR A 290 17.81 -5.29 -17.62
C THR A 290 17.08 -5.85 -18.83
N LYS A 291 17.12 -7.18 -18.99
CA LYS A 291 16.37 -7.91 -20.02
C LYS A 291 14.91 -8.08 -19.63
N ILE A 292 14.02 -8.18 -20.62
CA ILE A 292 12.57 -8.38 -20.43
C ILE A 292 12.29 -9.60 -19.54
N ASN A 293 12.96 -10.73 -19.83
CA ASN A 293 12.76 -11.98 -19.11
C ASN A 293 13.36 -11.99 -17.68
N GLN A 294 14.09 -10.94 -17.29
CA GLN A 294 14.74 -10.80 -15.98
C GLN A 294 14.07 -9.74 -15.09
N MET A 295 13.05 -9.02 -15.59
CA MET A 295 12.45 -7.89 -14.88
C MET A 295 11.99 -8.23 -13.45
N SER A 296 11.31 -9.36 -13.27
CA SER A 296 10.77 -9.72 -11.95
C SER A 296 11.89 -9.90 -10.92
N ALA A 297 12.95 -10.63 -11.26
CA ALA A 297 14.09 -10.84 -10.37
C ALA A 297 14.84 -9.52 -10.14
N ALA A 298 14.99 -8.70 -11.18
CA ALA A 298 15.63 -7.40 -11.06
C ALA A 298 14.89 -6.45 -10.11
N ILE A 299 13.54 -6.45 -10.11
CA ILE A 299 12.73 -5.61 -9.23
C ILE A 299 12.94 -5.97 -7.75
N ASP A 300 12.98 -7.26 -7.43
CA ASP A 300 13.16 -7.72 -6.04
C ASP A 300 14.49 -7.20 -5.44
N ASP A 301 15.54 -7.17 -6.27
CA ASP A 301 16.90 -6.77 -5.89
C ASP A 301 17.16 -5.26 -6.04
N MET A 302 16.21 -4.48 -6.59
CA MET A 302 16.35 -3.02 -6.69
C MET A 302 16.29 -2.37 -5.31
N LYS A 303 17.15 -1.38 -5.09
CA LYS A 303 17.06 -0.46 -3.95
C LYS A 303 15.83 0.44 -4.11
N LEU A 304 15.19 0.84 -3.02
CA LEU A 304 14.01 1.71 -3.09
C LEU A 304 14.28 3.03 -3.83
N SER A 305 15.48 3.60 -3.65
CA SER A 305 15.95 4.81 -4.34
C SER A 305 16.20 4.63 -5.84
N GLU A 306 16.26 3.40 -6.33
CA GLU A 306 16.32 3.07 -7.75
C GLU A 306 14.92 2.95 -8.38
N VAL A 307 13.86 2.87 -7.57
CA VAL A 307 12.47 2.72 -8.04
C VAL A 307 11.72 4.03 -7.99
N ILE A 308 11.93 4.80 -6.92
CA ILE A 308 11.31 6.12 -6.69
C ILE A 308 12.39 7.16 -6.39
N GLU A 309 12.11 8.42 -6.70
CA GLU A 309 13.00 9.52 -6.36
C GLU A 309 12.92 9.82 -4.85
N ILE A 310 14.05 9.72 -4.15
CA ILE A 310 14.18 10.03 -2.73
C ILE A 310 15.28 11.06 -2.55
N ASN A 311 14.88 12.27 -2.16
CA ASN A 311 15.75 13.41 -1.94
C ASN A 311 15.56 13.96 -0.51
N ASP A 312 16.27 15.04 -0.19
CA ASP A 312 16.29 15.60 1.17
C ASP A 312 14.95 16.25 1.58
N SER A 313 14.02 16.44 0.63
CA SER A 313 12.64 16.87 0.92
C SER A 313 11.67 15.71 1.15
N SER A 314 12.12 14.46 0.95
CA SER A 314 11.31 13.27 1.21
C SER A 314 11.11 13.07 2.72
N SER A 315 10.12 12.27 3.12
CA SER A 315 9.95 11.96 4.55
C SER A 315 11.18 11.25 5.12
N LYS A 316 11.49 11.50 6.39
CA LYS A 316 12.66 10.92 7.06
C LYS A 316 12.74 9.40 6.95
N ILE A 317 11.60 8.70 7.04
CA ILE A 317 11.55 7.24 6.82
C ILE A 317 12.07 6.84 5.43
N LEU A 318 11.69 7.55 4.36
CA LEU A 318 12.17 7.25 3.01
C LEU A 318 13.67 7.57 2.87
N GLN A 319 14.13 8.67 3.46
CA GLN A 319 15.55 9.00 3.52
C GLN A 319 16.33 7.90 4.25
N THR A 320 15.86 7.43 5.40
CA THR A 320 16.49 6.33 6.14
C THR A 320 16.50 5.02 5.34
N LEU A 321 15.39 4.68 4.68
CA LEU A 321 15.33 3.47 3.84
C LEU A 321 16.30 3.55 2.65
N ARG A 322 16.47 4.74 2.06
CA ARG A 322 17.51 5.02 1.04
C ARG A 322 18.90 4.85 1.62
N ASP A 323 19.18 5.46 2.78
CA ASP A 323 20.51 5.48 3.39
C ASP A 323 20.93 4.08 3.87
N LYS A 324 19.96 3.23 4.23
CA LYS A 324 20.14 1.79 4.51
C LYS A 324 20.25 0.92 3.26
N GLU A 325 20.16 1.51 2.06
CA GLU A 325 20.17 0.81 0.77
C GLU A 325 19.12 -0.30 0.66
N THR A 326 17.94 -0.07 1.26
CA THR A 326 16.89 -1.09 1.39
C THR A 326 16.41 -1.56 0.02
N THR A 327 16.41 -2.87 -0.22
CA THR A 327 15.84 -3.46 -1.43
C THR A 327 14.32 -3.60 -1.33
N ILE A 328 13.63 -3.70 -2.47
CA ILE A 328 12.18 -3.93 -2.49
C ILE A 328 11.80 -5.20 -1.72
N LYS A 329 12.57 -6.28 -1.90
CA LYS A 329 12.36 -7.53 -1.18
C LYS A 329 12.65 -7.43 0.33
N GLY A 330 13.64 -6.62 0.72
CA GLY A 330 14.05 -6.43 2.12
C GLY A 330 13.25 -5.36 2.87
N LEU A 331 12.21 -4.79 2.25
CA LEU A 331 11.50 -3.63 2.80
C LEU A 331 10.80 -3.94 4.13
N SER A 332 10.14 -5.10 4.23
CA SER A 332 9.43 -5.50 5.47
C SER A 332 10.40 -5.62 6.64
N ASP A 333 11.45 -6.42 6.47
CA ASP A 333 12.45 -6.68 7.51
C ASP A 333 13.12 -5.37 7.96
N THR A 334 13.43 -4.48 7.02
CA THR A 334 14.05 -3.20 7.36
C THR A 334 13.09 -2.29 8.13
N ILE A 335 11.80 -2.25 7.75
CA ILE A 335 10.77 -1.46 8.47
C ILE A 335 10.58 -1.97 9.90
N ASP A 336 10.56 -3.29 10.09
CA ASP A 336 10.43 -3.90 11.41
C ASP A 336 11.63 -3.59 12.33
N ASP A 337 12.79 -3.32 11.74
CA ASP A 337 14.01 -2.95 12.45
C ASP A 337 14.23 -1.44 12.61
N LEU A 338 13.35 -0.59 12.06
CA LEU A 338 13.48 0.86 12.19
C LEU A 338 13.26 1.32 13.63
N LYS A 339 14.13 2.22 14.07
CA LYS A 339 14.02 2.93 15.34
C LYS A 339 13.10 4.15 15.23
N VAL A 340 12.58 4.62 16.36
CA VAL A 340 11.71 5.81 16.39
C VAL A 340 12.45 7.06 15.88
N ASP A 341 13.72 7.23 16.24
CA ASP A 341 14.55 8.37 15.82
C ASP A 341 15.04 8.27 14.37
N GLU A 342 14.88 7.11 13.73
CA GLU A 342 15.11 6.89 12.30
C GLU A 342 13.90 7.28 11.44
N VAL A 343 12.72 7.44 12.04
CA VAL A 343 11.48 7.78 11.33
C VAL A 343 10.95 9.17 11.68
N LEU A 344 11.26 9.66 12.88
CA LEU A 344 10.86 10.98 13.37
C LEU A 344 12.07 11.86 13.64
N GLU A 345 11.97 13.15 13.37
CA GLU A 345 12.94 14.13 13.85
C GLU A 345 12.73 14.33 15.35
N ILE A 346 13.79 14.06 16.13
CA ILE A 346 13.77 14.15 17.59
C ILE A 346 14.96 15.00 18.00
N ASP A 347 14.64 16.19 18.50
CA ASP A 347 15.56 17.22 18.97
C ASP A 347 15.27 17.58 20.44
N ASP A 348 15.96 18.61 20.95
CA ASP A 348 15.83 19.04 22.35
C ASP A 348 14.44 19.62 22.68
N SER A 349 13.70 20.08 21.66
CA SER A 349 12.33 20.59 21.79
C SER A 349 11.27 19.49 21.83
N SER A 350 11.66 18.27 21.46
CA SER A 350 10.77 17.11 21.41
C SER A 350 10.36 16.66 22.82
N HIS A 351 9.16 16.07 22.92
CA HIS A 351 8.63 15.58 24.20
C HIS A 351 9.56 14.55 24.84
N GLN A 352 9.68 14.56 26.18
CA GLN A 352 10.60 13.70 26.94
C GLN A 352 10.47 12.21 26.57
N ILE A 353 9.25 11.69 26.43
CA ILE A 353 8.99 10.32 25.95
C ILE A 353 9.71 9.99 24.63
N LEU A 354 9.69 10.89 23.64
CA LEU A 354 10.36 10.67 22.35
C LEU A 354 11.88 10.70 22.50
N LYS A 355 12.41 11.61 23.33
CA LYS A 355 13.83 11.64 23.69
C LYS A 355 14.25 10.33 24.36
N THR A 356 13.45 9.83 25.30
CA THR A 356 13.66 8.52 25.93
C THR A 356 13.66 7.37 24.91
N PHE A 357 12.71 7.34 23.96
CA PHE A 357 12.70 6.30 22.92
C PHE A 357 13.92 6.36 22.01
N LYS A 358 14.40 7.56 21.68
CA LYS A 358 15.66 7.77 20.96
C LYS A 358 16.84 7.24 21.76
N ASP A 359 16.96 7.63 23.04
CA ASP A 359 18.09 7.27 23.90
C ASP A 359 18.14 5.75 24.16
N LYS A 360 16.98 5.09 24.27
CA LYS A 360 16.86 3.63 24.39
C LYS A 360 17.05 2.90 23.06
N GLY A 361 17.06 3.60 21.93
CA GLY A 361 17.11 2.99 20.60
C GLY A 361 15.88 2.12 20.29
N THR A 362 14.71 2.53 20.79
CA THR A 362 13.46 1.79 20.68
C THR A 362 13.07 1.58 19.22
N LYS A 363 12.78 0.33 18.83
CA LYS A 363 12.19 -0.01 17.53
C LYS A 363 10.71 0.37 17.48
N ILE A 364 10.21 0.73 16.31
CA ILE A 364 8.80 1.14 16.14
C ILE A 364 7.84 0.02 16.54
N ASN A 365 8.13 -1.22 16.14
CA ASN A 365 7.30 -2.38 16.50
C ASN A 365 7.37 -2.78 17.98
N GLN A 366 8.31 -2.22 18.75
CA GLN A 366 8.48 -2.45 20.18
C GLN A 366 7.96 -1.29 21.04
N MET A 367 7.36 -0.25 20.45
CA MET A 367 6.91 0.92 21.20
C MET A 367 5.89 0.57 22.30
N SER A 368 4.99 -0.40 22.07
CA SER A 368 4.01 -0.79 23.08
C SER A 368 4.66 -1.41 24.32
N GLU A 369 5.72 -2.20 24.14
CA GLU A 369 6.48 -2.77 25.25
C GLU A 369 7.27 -1.68 25.96
N ALA A 370 7.96 -0.84 25.19
CA ALA A 370 8.74 0.28 25.72
C ALA A 370 7.90 1.27 26.54
N ILE A 371 6.63 1.51 26.17
CA ILE A 371 5.70 2.36 26.93
C ILE A 371 5.43 1.78 28.33
N ASN A 372 5.29 0.47 28.45
CA ASN A 372 5.02 -0.18 29.75
C ASN A 372 6.23 -0.14 30.68
N ASP A 373 7.42 -0.07 30.10
CA ASP A 373 8.72 0.02 30.79
C ASP A 373 9.20 1.47 30.98
N LEU A 374 8.35 2.47 30.68
CA LEU A 374 8.66 3.87 30.96
C LEU A 374 8.65 4.14 32.45
N LYS A 375 9.73 4.76 32.93
CA LYS A 375 9.83 5.26 34.30
C LYS A 375 9.27 6.68 34.41
N LEU A 376 8.83 7.08 35.58
CA LEU A 376 8.25 8.41 35.79
C LEU A 376 9.22 9.55 35.41
N GLY A 377 10.49 9.43 35.80
CA GLY A 377 11.54 10.41 35.46
C GLY A 377 11.94 10.42 33.97
N GLU A 378 11.54 9.41 33.21
CA GLU A 378 11.72 9.36 31.75
C GLU A 378 10.55 9.99 30.99
N VAL A 379 9.49 10.39 31.70
CA VAL A 379 8.29 11.02 31.14
C VAL A 379 8.13 12.46 31.61
N LEU A 380 8.52 12.74 32.85
CA LEU A 380 8.46 14.06 33.47
C LEU A 380 9.86 14.54 33.87
N GLU A 381 10.14 15.81 33.65
CA GLU A 381 11.29 16.47 34.25
C GLU A 381 10.98 16.73 35.73
N LEU A 382 11.69 16.04 36.63
CA LEU A 382 11.48 16.11 38.07
C LEU A 382 12.70 16.73 38.76
N SER A 383 12.46 17.66 39.67
CA SER A 383 13.49 18.27 40.51
C SER A 383 13.58 17.56 41.86
N ASP A 384 14.77 17.59 42.50
CA ASP A 384 15.03 16.91 43.79
C ASP A 384 14.07 17.29 44.93
N GLY A 385 13.29 18.37 44.78
CA GLY A 385 12.28 18.84 45.74
C GLY A 385 10.84 18.38 45.46
N ASP A 386 10.57 17.76 44.30
CA ASP A 386 9.23 17.32 43.93
C ASP A 386 8.88 16.02 44.67
N VAL A 387 7.66 15.92 45.19
CA VAL A 387 7.16 14.68 45.84
C VAL A 387 7.29 13.45 44.91
N LEU A 388 7.18 13.68 43.60
CA LEU A 388 7.31 12.65 42.56
C LEU A 388 8.76 12.24 42.29
N TYR A 389 9.76 13.00 42.74
CA TYR A 389 11.18 12.70 42.50
C TYR A 389 11.58 11.36 43.12
N LYS A 390 11.03 11.00 44.29
CA LYS A 390 11.27 9.70 44.92
C LYS A 390 10.71 8.52 44.13
N LEU A 391 9.81 8.79 43.18
CA LEU A 391 9.19 7.82 42.29
C LEU A 391 9.79 7.85 40.88
N ARG A 392 10.82 8.67 40.62
CA ARG A 392 11.39 8.88 39.29
C ARG A 392 11.85 7.59 38.61
N ASP A 393 12.30 6.62 39.41
CA ASP A 393 12.86 5.35 38.95
C ASP A 393 11.80 4.24 38.86
N ASP A 394 10.56 4.51 39.29
CA ASP A 394 9.44 3.57 39.24
C ASP A 394 8.80 3.56 37.85
N ASN A 395 8.38 2.37 37.42
CA ASN A 395 7.59 2.22 36.20
C ASN A 395 6.23 2.89 36.38
N ILE A 396 5.73 3.54 35.32
CA ILE A 396 4.41 4.20 35.34
C ILE A 396 3.29 3.21 35.69
N SER A 397 3.43 1.96 35.24
CA SER A 397 2.49 0.85 35.52
C SER A 397 2.41 0.48 37.02
N GLU A 398 3.43 0.83 37.81
CA GLU A 398 3.50 0.56 39.25
C GLU A 398 2.98 1.71 40.11
N LEU A 399 2.66 2.87 39.52
CA LEU A 399 2.20 4.05 40.25
C LEU A 399 0.81 3.88 40.88
N LYS A 400 0.07 2.83 40.52
CA LYS A 400 -1.19 2.46 41.18
C LYS A 400 -1.05 2.21 42.69
N ASN A 401 0.15 1.91 43.18
CA ASN A 401 0.45 1.66 44.60
C ASN A 401 1.32 2.79 45.20
N ILE A 402 1.11 4.03 44.75
CA ILE A 402 1.91 5.20 45.19
C ILE A 402 1.87 5.42 46.71
N ASP A 403 0.74 5.09 47.34
CA ASP A 403 0.49 5.21 48.78
C ASP A 403 1.32 4.22 49.63
N GLU A 404 1.80 3.13 49.03
CA GLU A 404 2.77 2.19 49.62
C GLU A 404 4.21 2.66 49.47
N LYS A 405 4.50 3.47 48.44
CA LYS A 405 5.85 3.92 48.10
C LYS A 405 6.22 5.21 48.83
N LEU A 406 5.29 6.16 48.95
CA LEU A 406 5.53 7.44 49.65
C LEU A 406 5.30 7.34 51.16
N ALA A 407 6.08 8.12 51.90
CA ALA A 407 5.95 8.34 53.34
C ALA A 407 5.50 9.78 53.65
N ILE A 408 5.05 10.02 54.88
CA ILE A 408 4.63 11.35 55.36
C ILE A 408 5.71 12.41 55.12
N GLU A 409 6.97 12.08 55.36
CA GLU A 409 8.09 13.01 55.17
C GLU A 409 8.38 13.33 53.71
N ASP A 410 7.94 12.48 52.79
CA ASP A 410 8.10 12.67 51.35
C ASP A 410 7.09 13.71 50.83
N VAL A 411 5.88 13.68 51.38
CA VAL A 411 4.77 14.58 51.02
C VAL A 411 4.86 15.90 51.80
N PHE A 412 5.30 15.82 53.06
CA PHE A 412 5.46 16.96 53.96
C PHE A 412 6.92 16.99 54.45
N PRO A 413 7.85 17.56 53.66
CA PRO A 413 9.25 17.67 54.07
C PRO A 413 9.46 18.68 55.21
N ASP A 414 8.69 19.78 55.22
CA ASP A 414 8.64 20.73 56.33
C ASP A 414 7.37 20.51 57.17
N ARG A 415 7.52 19.82 58.31
CA ARG A 415 6.42 19.51 59.23
C ARG A 415 6.36 20.45 60.42
N THR A 416 7.30 21.39 60.52
CA THR A 416 7.55 22.23 61.70
C THR A 416 6.34 23.10 62.04
N GLY A 417 5.54 23.50 61.04
CA GLY A 417 4.29 24.25 61.21
C GLY A 417 3.03 23.38 61.40
N MET A 418 3.11 22.06 61.25
CA MET A 418 1.96 21.15 61.28
C MET A 418 2.07 20.18 62.47
N LYS A 419 1.77 20.64 63.69
CA LYS A 419 1.95 19.85 64.93
C LYS A 419 1.30 18.46 64.87
N PHE A 420 0.10 18.37 64.29
CA PHE A 420 -0.61 17.10 64.10
C PHE A 420 0.12 16.13 63.16
N ILE A 421 0.65 16.62 62.03
CA ILE A 421 1.41 15.80 61.07
C ILE A 421 2.79 15.45 61.63
N SER A 422 3.41 16.37 62.38
CA SER A 422 4.67 16.13 63.12
C SER A 422 4.55 15.04 64.18
N ALA A 423 3.35 14.80 64.73
CA ALA A 423 3.10 13.72 65.67
C ALA A 423 3.06 12.33 65.00
N ILE A 424 2.96 12.26 63.66
CA ILE A 424 3.06 11.02 62.88
C ILE A 424 4.55 10.80 62.51
N PRO A 425 5.11 9.59 62.75
CA PRO A 425 6.48 9.27 62.33
C PRO A 425 6.66 9.51 60.82
N GLY A 426 7.76 10.15 60.41
CA GLY A 426 7.96 10.58 59.02
C GLY A 426 8.02 9.45 58.02
N GLU A 427 8.56 8.32 58.45
CA GLU A 427 8.66 7.08 57.71
C GLU A 427 7.33 6.35 57.53
N THR A 428 6.24 6.85 58.14
CA THR A 428 4.89 6.28 58.01
C THR A 428 4.45 6.38 56.55
N LYS A 429 4.21 5.23 55.92
CA LYS A 429 3.65 5.16 54.56
C LYS A 429 2.26 5.79 54.50
N ILE A 430 1.94 6.43 53.39
CA ILE A 430 0.67 7.17 53.22
C ILE A 430 -0.54 6.25 53.47
N ASN A 431 -0.50 5.01 53.00
CA ASN A 431 -1.56 4.03 53.22
C ASN A 431 -1.75 3.58 54.69
N LYS A 432 -0.81 3.91 55.58
CA LYS A 432 -0.84 3.60 57.01
C LYS A 432 -1.18 4.80 57.89
N ILE A 433 -1.41 5.98 57.31
CA ILE A 433 -1.72 7.21 58.08
C ILE A 433 -2.92 7.02 58.99
N GLY A 434 -4.03 6.44 58.49
CA GLY A 434 -5.23 6.22 59.31
C GLY A 434 -4.95 5.35 60.54
N LYS A 435 -4.10 4.32 60.39
CA LYS A 435 -3.65 3.50 61.52
C LYS A 435 -2.79 4.31 62.49
N ALA A 436 -1.83 5.08 61.97
CA ALA A 436 -0.96 5.91 62.81
C ALA A 436 -1.74 6.98 63.60
N ILE A 437 -2.77 7.57 62.99
CA ILE A 437 -3.68 8.51 63.66
C ILE A 437 -4.47 7.81 64.78
N ASN A 438 -5.01 6.62 64.52
CA ASN A 438 -5.76 5.85 65.51
C ASN A 438 -4.91 5.40 66.71
N GLU A 439 -3.62 5.15 66.47
CA GLU A 439 -2.65 4.75 67.50
C GLU A 439 -1.97 5.95 68.18
N MET A 440 -2.22 7.18 67.70
CA MET A 440 -1.62 8.39 68.22
C MET A 440 -2.15 8.71 69.61
N LYS A 441 -1.24 8.89 70.57
CA LYS A 441 -1.60 9.40 71.91
C LYS A 441 -1.95 10.88 71.79
N LEU A 442 -3.14 11.28 72.26
CA LEU A 442 -3.61 12.67 72.29
C LEU A 442 -2.58 13.65 72.88
N VAL A 443 -1.82 13.23 73.91
CA VAL A 443 -0.75 14.04 74.51
C VAL A 443 0.29 14.47 73.48
N LYS A 444 0.66 13.61 72.52
CA LYS A 444 1.63 13.97 71.46
C LYS A 444 1.03 14.84 70.36
N ALA A 445 -0.28 14.74 70.13
CA ALA A 445 -0.98 15.56 69.13
C ALA A 445 -1.19 17.01 69.60
N PHE A 446 -1.21 17.24 70.92
CA PHE A 446 -1.63 18.49 71.56
C PHE A 446 -0.67 18.97 72.68
N GLU A 447 0.58 18.49 72.68
CA GLU A 447 1.54 18.60 73.81
C GLU A 447 1.75 20.05 74.30
N ASP A 448 1.66 21.04 73.40
CA ASP A 448 1.84 22.46 73.74
C ASP A 448 0.55 23.23 74.14
N ASN A 449 -0.64 22.69 73.88
CA ASN A 449 -1.91 23.39 74.16
C ASN A 449 -2.62 22.87 75.41
N ILE A 450 -2.10 21.80 76.02
CA ILE A 450 -2.69 21.16 77.20
C ILE A 450 -1.75 21.24 78.40
N PHE A 451 -0.42 21.30 78.18
CA PHE A 451 0.58 21.30 79.25
C PHE A 451 1.50 22.53 79.15
N THR A 452 1.81 23.13 80.30
CA THR A 452 2.85 24.14 80.43
C THR A 452 4.24 23.51 80.37
N ALA A 453 5.28 24.31 80.13
CA ALA A 453 6.69 23.89 80.02
C ALA A 453 7.24 23.10 81.24
N THR A 454 6.49 23.01 82.34
CA THR A 454 6.81 22.26 83.55
C THR A 454 6.08 20.90 83.65
N ASN A 455 5.48 20.39 82.56
CA ASN A 455 4.63 19.19 82.53
C ASN A 455 3.37 19.27 83.42
N GLU A 456 2.93 20.47 83.79
CA GLU A 456 1.65 20.67 84.46
C GLU A 456 0.58 21.02 83.42
N VAL A 457 -0.59 20.38 83.52
CA VAL A 457 -1.78 20.71 82.71
C VAL A 457 -2.06 22.21 82.89
N GLU A 458 -2.16 22.97 81.80
CA GLU A 458 -2.54 24.39 81.84
C GLU A 458 -3.80 24.54 82.70
N ALA A 459 -3.83 25.55 83.58
CA ALA A 459 -4.87 25.72 84.59
C ALA A 459 -6.30 25.58 84.02
N THR A 460 -6.51 26.10 82.81
CA THR A 460 -7.73 25.98 81.98
C THR A 460 -8.22 24.54 81.79
N TRP A 461 -7.31 23.60 81.52
CA TRP A 461 -7.62 22.19 81.29
C TRP A 461 -7.71 21.38 82.58
N LYS A 462 -7.00 21.80 83.62
CA LYS A 462 -7.04 21.20 84.97
C LYS A 462 -8.46 21.26 85.57
N TYR A 463 -9.20 22.35 85.29
CA TYR A 463 -10.61 22.52 85.69
C TYR A 463 -11.60 21.64 84.92
N MET A 464 -11.30 21.21 83.70
CA MET A 464 -12.20 20.34 82.92
C MET A 464 -11.97 18.84 83.17
N LEU A 465 -10.82 18.47 83.75
CA LEU A 465 -10.39 17.07 83.96
C LEU A 465 -10.44 16.64 85.44
N ALA A 466 -10.84 17.51 86.37
CA ALA A 466 -10.95 17.17 87.79
C ALA A 466 -12.13 16.20 88.04
N GLU A 467 -11.81 14.98 88.49
CA GLU A 467 -12.73 13.85 88.68
C GLU A 467 -13.76 14.00 89.82
N ASN A 468 -13.87 15.17 90.46
CA ASN A 468 -14.71 15.35 91.64
C ASN A 468 -15.85 16.34 91.38
N SER A 469 -17.09 15.86 91.44
CA SER A 469 -18.34 16.58 91.18
C SER A 469 -18.60 17.81 92.07
N THR A 470 -17.78 18.04 93.12
CA THR A 470 -17.86 19.22 93.99
C THR A 470 -17.23 20.49 93.40
N GLU A 471 -16.30 20.39 92.45
CA GLU A 471 -15.66 21.57 91.84
C GLU A 471 -16.48 22.19 90.69
N LEU A 472 -17.42 21.45 90.11
CA LEU A 472 -18.37 21.98 89.12
C LEU A 472 -19.32 23.04 89.72
N ALA A 473 -19.62 22.95 91.02
CA ALA A 473 -20.48 23.92 91.72
C ALA A 473 -19.81 25.30 91.86
N ALA A 474 -18.47 25.38 91.84
CA ALA A 474 -17.75 26.64 91.87
C ALA A 474 -17.85 27.39 90.53
N MET A 475 -18.00 26.68 89.39
CA MET A 475 -18.16 27.30 88.08
C MET A 475 -19.54 27.93 87.86
N ASP A 476 -20.60 27.39 88.49
CA ASP A 476 -21.94 28.00 88.43
C ASP A 476 -22.04 29.28 89.31
N ALA A 477 -21.16 29.41 90.31
CA ALA A 477 -21.00 30.63 91.12
C ALA A 477 -20.21 31.72 90.37
N VAL A 478 -19.18 31.36 89.58
CA VAL A 478 -18.40 32.30 88.75
C VAL A 478 -19.21 32.82 87.55
N ARG A 479 -20.18 32.05 87.06
CA ARG A 479 -21.11 32.50 86.00
C ARG A 479 -22.14 33.56 86.47
N LYS A 480 -22.31 33.77 87.78
CA LYS A 480 -23.33 34.68 88.35
C LYS A 480 -22.78 35.95 89.01
N GLY A 481 -21.51 36.31 88.83
CA GLY A 481 -20.95 37.49 89.50
C GLY A 481 -19.89 38.23 88.70
N ASP A 482 -20.32 39.06 87.75
CA ASP A 482 -19.86 40.44 87.65
C ASP A 482 -20.91 41.25 86.88
N ASN A 483 -21.34 42.37 87.45
CA ASN A 483 -22.45 43.22 86.95
C ASN A 483 -22.04 44.12 85.76
N ASP A 484 -20.86 43.92 85.18
CA ASP A 484 -20.32 44.78 84.12
C ASP A 484 -20.31 44.07 82.77
N GLY A 485 -21.45 43.51 82.34
CA GLY A 485 -21.87 43.38 80.94
C GLY A 485 -20.93 42.77 79.88
N ASN A 486 -19.78 42.18 80.24
CA ASN A 486 -18.79 41.64 79.32
C ASN A 486 -18.72 40.12 79.48
N PRO A 487 -19.09 39.33 78.44
CA PRO A 487 -18.86 37.89 78.48
C PRO A 487 -17.36 37.61 78.40
N PHE A 488 -16.85 36.79 79.32
CA PHE A 488 -15.51 36.20 79.25
C PHE A 488 -15.33 35.49 77.90
N LYS A 489 -14.49 36.03 77.02
CA LYS A 489 -14.18 35.51 75.67
C LYS A 489 -13.13 34.39 75.65
N GLY A 490 -12.95 33.66 76.76
CA GLY A 490 -11.78 32.79 76.96
C GLY A 490 -11.97 31.28 76.85
N PHE A 491 -13.20 30.74 76.83
CA PHE A 491 -13.37 29.29 77.06
C PHE A 491 -14.44 28.67 76.15
N GLY A 492 -14.05 28.27 74.93
CA GLY A 492 -14.91 27.51 74.00
C GLY A 492 -14.97 26.01 74.28
N CYS A 493 -14.14 25.49 75.19
CA CYS A 493 -13.95 24.06 75.44
C CYS A 493 -15.05 23.42 76.31
N ILE A 494 -15.76 24.22 77.12
CA ILE A 494 -16.75 23.74 78.11
C ILE A 494 -18.00 23.14 77.45
N ASN A 495 -18.32 23.54 76.21
CA ASN A 495 -19.51 23.04 75.50
C ASN A 495 -19.39 21.56 75.07
N TYR A 496 -18.19 20.98 75.15
CA TYR A 496 -17.89 19.66 74.56
C TYR A 496 -17.68 18.57 75.61
N THR A 497 -17.72 18.91 76.89
CA THR A 497 -17.46 18.00 78.02
C THR A 497 -18.71 17.34 78.59
N LEU A 498 -19.92 17.76 78.20
CA LEU A 498 -21.19 17.17 78.65
C LEU A 498 -21.90 16.48 77.49
N GLY A 499 -22.52 15.32 77.74
CA GLY A 499 -23.41 14.69 76.76
C GLY A 499 -24.58 15.62 76.41
N GLY A 500 -25.12 15.50 75.20
CA GLY A 500 -26.15 16.42 74.66
C GLY A 500 -27.45 16.57 75.48
N ASP A 501 -27.66 15.77 76.53
CA ASP A 501 -28.80 15.87 77.46
C ASP A 501 -28.46 16.58 78.79
N GLY A 502 -27.22 17.04 78.97
CA GLY A 502 -26.78 17.74 80.18
C GLY A 502 -26.67 16.86 81.43
N THR A 503 -26.80 15.53 81.31
CA THR A 503 -26.64 14.62 82.45
C THR A 503 -25.25 14.00 82.45
N GLY A 504 -24.41 14.41 83.40
CA GLY A 504 -23.11 13.81 83.65
C GLY A 504 -23.27 12.43 84.28
N ALA A 505 -23.04 11.37 83.51
CA ALA A 505 -22.89 10.02 84.04
C ALA A 505 -21.40 9.65 84.09
N ASP A 506 -20.88 9.74 85.31
CA ASP A 506 -19.73 9.07 85.92
C ASP A 506 -19.07 7.94 85.09
N LYS A 507 -18.10 8.30 84.23
CA LYS A 507 -17.32 7.33 83.40
C LYS A 507 -15.81 7.59 83.40
N GLY A 508 -15.30 8.43 84.30
CA GLY A 508 -13.90 8.83 84.35
C GLY A 508 -13.39 9.47 83.04
N ILE A 509 -12.07 9.63 82.94
CA ILE A 509 -11.37 10.26 81.78
C ILE A 509 -11.80 9.65 80.43
N ASN A 510 -12.05 8.35 80.37
CA ASN A 510 -12.45 7.68 79.12
C ASN A 510 -13.86 8.09 78.67
N GLY A 511 -14.80 8.31 79.59
CA GLY A 511 -16.14 8.81 79.24
C GLY A 511 -16.13 10.26 78.75
N LEU A 512 -15.27 11.10 79.34
CA LEU A 512 -15.07 12.48 78.90
C LEU A 512 -14.48 12.51 77.48
N VAL A 513 -13.50 11.66 77.19
CA VAL A 513 -12.86 11.55 75.87
C VAL A 513 -13.86 11.07 74.81
N GLU A 514 -14.70 10.08 75.12
CA GLU A 514 -15.73 9.62 74.16
C GLU A 514 -16.80 10.70 73.92
N ASN A 515 -17.19 11.46 74.94
CA ASN A 515 -18.12 12.59 74.78
C ASN A 515 -17.51 13.74 73.97
N MET A 516 -16.24 14.08 74.22
CA MET A 516 -15.55 15.10 73.43
C MET A 516 -15.40 14.67 71.98
N LYS A 517 -15.07 13.41 71.70
CA LYS A 517 -15.03 12.86 70.34
C LYS A 517 -16.39 12.96 69.66
N ALA A 518 -17.46 12.51 70.32
CA ALA A 518 -18.81 12.57 69.78
C ALA A 518 -19.23 14.02 69.48
N ASN A 519 -19.05 14.92 70.44
CA ASN A 519 -19.45 16.31 70.29
C ASN A 519 -18.60 17.08 69.26
N MET A 520 -17.30 16.74 69.10
CA MET A 520 -16.45 17.29 68.05
C MET A 520 -16.85 16.80 66.66
N GLN A 521 -17.21 15.52 66.52
CA GLN A 521 -17.66 14.95 65.24
C GLN A 521 -19.00 15.53 64.77
N GLU A 522 -19.86 15.93 65.71
CA GLU A 522 -21.15 16.55 65.42
C GLU A 522 -21.08 18.08 65.27
N SER A 523 -19.96 18.70 65.62
CA SER A 523 -19.77 20.14 65.51
C SER A 523 -19.41 20.59 64.11
N THR A 524 -19.96 21.74 63.70
CA THR A 524 -19.57 22.39 62.46
C THR A 524 -18.21 23.07 62.56
N LEU A 525 -17.51 23.20 61.45
CA LEU A 525 -16.22 23.92 61.38
C LEU A 525 -16.32 25.35 61.91
N ASN A 526 -17.43 26.05 61.67
CA ASN A 526 -17.65 27.39 62.23
C ASN A 526 -17.72 27.37 63.76
N GLN A 527 -18.40 26.39 64.36
CA GLN A 527 -18.49 26.26 65.81
C GLN A 527 -17.13 25.91 66.41
N LEU A 528 -16.39 25.00 65.77
CA LEU A 528 -15.04 24.63 66.22
C LEU A 528 -14.08 25.83 66.11
N SER A 529 -14.21 26.66 65.07
CA SER A 529 -13.41 27.87 64.89
C SER A 529 -13.77 28.96 65.89
N SER A 530 -15.06 29.25 66.07
CA SER A 530 -15.52 30.26 67.04
C SER A 530 -15.19 29.89 68.48
N ASN A 531 -15.11 28.59 68.76
CA ASN A 531 -14.75 28.07 70.09
C ASN A 531 -13.23 27.93 70.27
N GLY A 532 -12.42 28.33 69.30
CA GLY A 532 -10.96 28.31 69.37
C GLY A 532 -10.35 26.92 69.31
N ILE A 533 -11.11 25.89 68.94
CA ILE A 533 -10.63 24.50 68.81
C ILE A 533 -9.79 24.35 67.54
N ILE A 534 -10.23 24.98 66.46
CA ILE A 534 -9.44 25.16 65.24
C ILE A 534 -9.06 26.63 65.14
N THR A 535 -7.78 26.91 65.33
CA THR A 535 -7.19 28.23 65.11
C THR A 535 -6.44 28.16 63.77
N ASP A 536 -6.42 29.27 63.01
CA ASP A 536 -5.76 29.40 61.70
C ASP A 536 -6.48 28.83 60.46
N ILE A 537 -7.79 28.60 60.51
CA ILE A 537 -8.58 28.43 59.28
C ILE A 537 -8.98 29.80 58.72
N SER A 538 -8.70 30.00 57.43
CA SER A 538 -9.09 31.22 56.72
C SER A 538 -10.61 31.42 56.75
N PRO A 539 -11.10 32.64 57.11
CA PRO A 539 -12.50 33.01 56.96
C PRO A 539 -13.03 32.80 55.54
N ASP A 540 -12.17 32.93 54.52
CA ASP A 540 -12.55 32.72 53.12
C ASP A 540 -12.88 31.24 52.86
N PHE A 541 -12.13 30.32 53.45
CA PHE A 541 -12.40 28.89 53.35
C PHE A 541 -13.72 28.51 54.05
N LEU A 542 -13.96 29.02 55.27
CA LEU A 542 -15.20 28.73 56.00
C LEU A 542 -16.45 29.26 55.27
N ASN A 543 -16.30 30.36 54.55
CA ASN A 543 -17.39 31.00 53.82
C ASN A 543 -17.53 30.53 52.37
N ALA A 544 -16.58 29.73 51.86
CA ALA A 544 -16.60 29.19 50.51
C ALA A 544 -17.70 28.13 50.35
N ASP A 545 -18.30 28.11 49.17
CA ASP A 545 -19.36 27.18 48.84
C ASP A 545 -18.80 25.76 48.68
N VAL A 546 -19.53 24.77 49.21
CA VAL A 546 -19.19 23.35 49.03
C VAL A 546 -19.65 22.94 47.64
N PRO A 547 -18.74 22.53 46.74
CA PRO A 547 -19.11 22.21 45.38
C PRO A 547 -19.96 20.94 45.33
N THR A 548 -21.06 20.99 44.60
CA THR A 548 -21.82 19.80 44.23
C THR A 548 -21.10 19.07 43.10
N ILE A 549 -20.79 17.79 43.32
CA ILE A 549 -20.21 16.91 42.30
C ILE A 549 -21.30 15.94 41.83
N PRO A 550 -21.86 16.13 40.62
CA PRO A 550 -22.97 15.32 40.12
C PRO A 550 -22.67 13.82 40.22
N GLY A 551 -23.55 13.08 40.89
CA GLY A 551 -23.44 11.62 41.05
C GLY A 551 -22.44 11.14 42.11
N LYS A 552 -21.63 12.03 42.71
CA LYS A 552 -20.70 11.67 43.78
C LYS A 552 -21.10 12.30 45.12
N TYR A 553 -21.23 13.63 45.19
CA TYR A 553 -21.51 14.33 46.44
C TYR A 553 -22.41 15.55 46.23
N THR A 554 -23.46 15.64 47.04
CA THR A 554 -24.32 16.83 47.11
C THR A 554 -24.43 17.26 48.57
N PRO A 555 -24.12 18.52 48.91
CA PRO A 555 -24.24 19.00 50.28
C PRO A 555 -25.68 18.90 50.79
N ALA A 556 -25.84 18.55 52.08
CA ALA A 556 -27.16 18.54 52.71
C ALA A 556 -27.78 19.94 52.76
N ALA A 557 -29.11 20.02 52.79
CA ALA A 557 -29.83 21.30 52.80
C ALA A 557 -29.37 22.19 53.97
N GLY A 558 -28.96 23.43 53.64
CA GLY A 558 -28.42 24.39 54.62
C GLY A 558 -26.93 24.25 54.93
N LYS A 559 -26.23 23.29 54.32
CA LYS A 559 -24.77 23.07 54.44
C LYS A 559 -24.02 23.38 53.15
N ASP A 560 -24.41 24.49 52.55
CA ASP A 560 -23.86 25.05 51.31
C ASP A 560 -22.45 25.60 51.44
N LYS A 561 -21.92 25.76 52.67
CA LYS A 561 -20.58 26.32 52.94
C LYS A 561 -19.74 25.38 53.79
N PHE A 562 -18.42 25.37 53.56
CA PHE A 562 -17.50 24.49 54.30
C PHE A 562 -17.59 24.71 55.81
N GLY A 563 -17.75 25.96 56.26
CA GLY A 563 -17.93 26.31 57.67
C GLY A 563 -19.18 25.68 58.33
N LYS A 564 -20.17 25.26 57.54
CA LYS A 564 -21.41 24.63 58.03
C LYS A 564 -21.38 23.11 58.02
N LEU A 565 -20.33 22.50 57.47
CA LEU A 565 -20.13 21.05 57.51
C LEU A 565 -19.59 20.63 58.88
N THR A 566 -20.02 19.47 59.36
CA THR A 566 -19.35 18.81 60.48
C THR A 566 -18.05 18.15 60.03
N ILE A 567 -17.19 17.77 60.98
CA ILE A 567 -15.93 17.06 60.66
C ILE A 567 -16.23 15.78 59.86
N LYS A 568 -17.28 15.04 60.24
CA LYS A 568 -17.67 13.82 59.55
C LYS A 568 -18.08 14.09 58.11
N GLU A 569 -18.90 15.11 57.88
CA GLU A 569 -19.39 15.46 56.54
C GLU A 569 -18.29 16.03 55.63
N LEU A 570 -17.33 16.75 56.21
CA LEU A 570 -16.13 17.20 55.50
C LEU A 570 -15.25 16.01 55.11
N SER A 571 -15.06 15.05 56.02
CA SER A 571 -14.32 13.81 55.74
C SER A 571 -14.99 13.01 54.63
N ASP A 572 -16.32 12.87 54.66
CA ASP A 572 -17.08 12.18 53.62
C ASP A 572 -16.98 12.89 52.27
N PHE A 573 -17.01 14.23 52.26
CA PHE A 573 -16.76 15.03 51.05
C PHE A 573 -15.38 14.74 50.46
N ILE A 574 -14.32 14.84 51.26
CA ILE A 574 -12.94 14.61 50.80
C ILE A 574 -12.78 13.18 50.26
N ALA A 575 -13.30 12.18 50.98
CA ALA A 575 -13.20 10.79 50.54
C ALA A 575 -13.85 10.56 49.16
N GLN A 576 -14.99 11.20 48.87
CA GLN A 576 -15.72 11.02 47.62
C GLN A 576 -15.18 11.85 46.45
N VAL A 577 -14.56 13.00 46.74
CA VAL A 577 -13.93 13.85 45.72
C VAL A 577 -12.64 13.21 45.19
N TYR A 578 -11.88 12.56 46.08
CA TYR A 578 -10.55 12.03 45.79
C TYR A 578 -10.49 10.50 45.60
N SER A 579 -11.64 9.82 45.60
CA SER A 579 -11.83 8.43 45.10
C SER A 579 -12.35 8.42 43.67
#